data_AF-A0A067ML60-F1
#
_entry.id   AF-A0A067ML60-F1
#
_cell.length_a   1.000
_cell.length_b   1.000
_cell.length_c   1.000
_cell.angle_alpha   90.00
_cell.angle_beta   90.00
_cell.angle_gamma   90.00
#
_symmetry.space_group_name_H-M   'P 1'
#
loop_
_entity.id
_entity.type
_entity.pdbx_description
1 polymer ?
#
loop_
_entity_poly.entity_id
_entity_poly.type
_entity_poly.pdbx_seq_one_letter_code
_entity_poly.pdbx_strand_id
1 'polypeptide(L)'
;MCSKCRVTPYCSVNCQRADWPIHKKICDILLMNHALDGTSVTIGQKASRRKKGEVKRSRRDMLKDLTVWAETHNVDTLALSSWAFLDLKDDIGRAQTHFLAITLYRTSSSTPRTMYSLAGAEVLPFSVLEEGYEDASLVDPYQDPLEGGRLSGMIEIFERNREERIKNGALGAVLVASIELKEGDTRPVRQAFTETNVRILQPLGLFKEYRESLLRIPPLTKEMCLLCLKNALDGGAWSLTFRPLRPM
;
A
#
# COMPACT_ATOMS: atom_id res chain seq x y z
N MET A 1 27.23 18.36 7.12
CA MET A 1 26.25 17.37 6.64
C MET A 1 25.87 17.70 5.20
N CYS A 2 25.51 16.71 4.39
CA CYS A 2 24.90 16.95 3.09
C CYS A 2 23.64 17.83 3.24
N SER A 3 23.52 18.90 2.46
CA SER A 3 22.38 19.82 2.54
C SER A 3 21.07 19.21 2.02
N LYS A 4 21.15 18.24 1.09
CA LYS A 4 20.00 17.54 0.50
C LYS A 4 19.43 16.48 1.44
N CYS A 5 20.17 15.40 1.69
CA CYS A 5 19.67 14.28 2.52
C CYS A 5 19.79 14.52 4.03
N ARG A 6 20.70 15.41 4.46
CA ARG A 6 21.01 15.68 5.88
C ARG A 6 21.46 14.46 6.70
N VAL A 7 21.85 13.37 6.04
CA VAL A 7 22.32 12.13 6.68
C VAL A 7 23.85 12.08 6.78
N THR A 8 24.56 12.23 5.66
CA THR A 8 26.03 12.05 5.65
C THR A 8 26.75 13.28 6.21
N PRO A 9 27.53 13.16 7.29
CA PRO A 9 28.37 14.24 7.79
C PRO A 9 29.62 14.41 6.91
N TYR A 10 30.09 15.65 6.78
CA TYR A 10 31.33 15.96 6.06
C TYR A 10 32.14 16.95 6.88
N CYS A 11 33.46 16.79 6.82
CA CYS A 11 34.44 17.65 7.49
C CYS A 11 34.39 19.10 6.94
N SER A 12 34.10 19.23 5.64
CA SER A 12 34.15 20.48 4.87
C SER A 12 33.37 20.32 3.57
N VAL A 13 33.13 21.43 2.87
CA VAL A 13 32.51 21.41 1.53
C VAL A 13 33.41 20.70 0.50
N ASN A 14 34.73 20.75 0.67
CA ASN A 14 35.67 20.04 -0.20
C ASN A 14 35.56 18.52 -0.01
N CYS A 15 35.47 18.04 1.24
CA CYS A 15 35.16 16.63 1.57
C CYS A 15 33.85 16.19 0.86
N GLN A 16 32.80 17.01 0.91
CA GLN A 16 31.51 16.70 0.27
C GLN A 16 31.62 16.65 -1.27
N ARG A 17 32.30 17.60 -1.90
CA ARG A 17 32.47 17.65 -3.37
C ARG A 17 33.28 16.46 -3.87
N ALA A 18 34.31 16.05 -3.14
CA ALA A 18 35.12 14.88 -3.47
C ALA A 18 34.29 13.58 -3.43
N ASP A 19 33.40 13.43 -2.45
CA ASP A 19 32.52 12.26 -2.31
C ASP A 19 31.30 12.30 -3.25
N TRP A 20 30.96 13.46 -3.81
CA TRP A 20 29.74 13.66 -4.60
C TRP A 20 29.50 12.65 -5.74
N PRO A 21 30.50 12.22 -6.55
CA PRO A 21 30.30 11.23 -7.60
C PRO A 21 29.74 9.90 -7.09
N ILE A 22 30.08 9.52 -5.86
CA ILE A 22 29.62 8.32 -5.17
C ILE A 22 28.33 8.64 -4.41
N HIS A 23 28.36 9.69 -3.59
CA HIS A 23 27.23 10.07 -2.73
C HIS A 23 25.95 10.38 -3.50
N LYS A 24 26.03 11.01 -4.68
CA LYS A 24 24.84 11.36 -5.47
C LYS A 24 23.98 10.13 -5.79
N LYS A 25 24.59 8.95 -5.93
CA LYS A 25 23.90 7.67 -6.19
C LYS A 25 23.05 7.20 -5.01
N ILE A 26 23.47 7.53 -3.78
CA ILE A 26 22.79 7.13 -2.54
C ILE A 26 22.07 8.29 -1.85
N CYS A 27 22.30 9.54 -2.25
CA CYS A 27 21.76 10.72 -1.59
C CYS A 27 20.23 10.72 -1.58
N ASP A 28 19.62 10.33 -2.69
CA ASP A 28 18.16 10.24 -2.82
C ASP A 28 17.58 9.08 -2.01
N ILE A 29 18.27 7.94 -1.97
CA ILE A 29 17.91 6.81 -1.11
C ILE A 29 17.96 7.21 0.37
N LEU A 30 19.01 7.93 0.79
CA LEU A 30 19.15 8.44 2.15
C LEU A 30 18.09 9.49 2.48
N LEU A 31 17.75 10.36 1.53
CA LEU A 31 16.67 11.33 1.68
C LEU A 31 15.31 10.64 1.87
N MET A 32 15.02 9.62 1.05
CA MET A 32 13.81 8.80 1.20
C MET A 32 13.79 8.09 2.56
N ASN A 33 14.90 7.46 2.97
CA ASN A 33 15.00 6.79 4.26
C ASN A 33 14.80 7.74 5.44
N HIS A 34 15.41 8.93 5.40
CA HIS A 34 15.20 9.96 6.41
C HIS A 34 13.74 10.47 6.39
N ALA A 35 13.12 10.57 5.21
CA ALA A 35 11.70 10.91 5.11
C ALA A 35 10.81 9.84 5.76
N LEU A 36 11.19 8.56 5.72
CA LEU A 36 10.48 7.45 6.39
C LEU A 36 10.61 7.49 7.92
N ASP A 37 11.63 8.13 8.47
CA ASP A 37 11.79 8.30 9.92
C ASP A 37 10.84 9.39 10.49
N GLY A 38 10.21 10.18 9.61
CA GLY A 38 9.20 11.16 9.99
C GLY A 38 7.90 10.52 10.51
N THR A 39 7.23 11.20 11.44
CA THR A 39 5.95 10.75 12.03
C THR A 39 4.72 11.36 11.36
N SER A 40 4.90 12.20 10.34
CA SER A 40 3.78 12.84 9.63
C SER A 40 3.23 11.90 8.56
N VAL A 41 1.92 11.68 8.58
CA VAL A 41 1.21 10.85 7.60
C VAL A 41 0.71 11.65 6.39
N THR A 42 0.55 12.97 6.53
CA THR A 42 -0.02 13.84 5.50
C THR A 42 1.09 14.56 4.74
N ILE A 43 0.91 14.72 3.42
CA ILE A 43 1.83 15.50 2.58
C ILE A 43 1.93 16.94 3.11
N GLY A 44 3.15 17.49 3.16
CA GLY A 44 3.39 18.88 3.56
C GLY A 44 3.30 19.19 5.06
N GLN A 45 2.74 18.30 5.90
CA GLN A 45 2.67 18.55 7.34
C GLN A 45 4.01 18.28 8.03
N LYS A 46 4.54 19.28 8.75
CA LYS A 46 5.71 19.12 9.63
C LYS A 46 5.40 18.13 10.76
N ALA A 47 6.36 17.28 11.09
CA ALA A 47 6.24 16.38 12.24
C ALA A 47 6.03 17.20 13.53
N SER A 48 5.02 16.84 14.33
CA SER A 48 4.79 17.49 15.63
C SER A 48 5.95 17.19 16.57
N ARG A 49 6.40 18.19 17.33
CA ARG A 49 7.46 18.00 18.35
C ARG A 49 7.06 16.85 19.28
N ARG A 50 7.98 15.90 19.48
CA ARG A 50 7.76 14.76 20.38
C ARG A 50 7.60 15.28 21.81
N LYS A 51 6.50 14.93 22.48
CA LYS A 51 6.40 15.09 23.94
C LYS A 51 7.29 14.03 24.59
N LYS A 52 7.99 14.39 25.67
CA LYS A 52 8.87 13.47 26.39
C LYS A 52 8.04 12.28 26.91
N GLY A 53 8.39 11.06 26.52
CA GLY A 53 7.70 9.82 26.89
C GLY A 53 6.63 9.32 25.92
N GLU A 54 6.27 10.10 24.89
CA GLU A 54 5.30 9.67 23.88
C GLU A 54 5.96 8.79 22.82
N VAL A 55 5.56 7.52 22.74
CA VAL A 55 5.99 6.60 21.68
C VAL A 55 5.17 6.90 20.42
N LYS A 56 5.80 7.57 19.44
CA LYS A 56 5.20 7.79 18.11
C LYS A 56 5.78 6.82 17.09
N ARG A 57 4.92 6.13 16.35
CA ARG A 57 5.34 5.30 15.21
C ARG A 57 5.87 6.19 14.08
N SER A 58 6.99 5.78 13.50
CA SER A 58 7.52 6.39 12.27
C SER A 58 6.75 5.90 11.04
N ARG A 59 6.93 6.57 9.89
CA ARG A 59 6.38 6.08 8.62
C ARG A 59 6.96 4.71 8.26
N ARG A 60 8.23 4.44 8.56
CA ARG A 60 8.83 3.11 8.40
C ARG A 60 8.07 2.06 9.22
N ASP A 61 7.76 2.34 10.48
CA ASP A 61 7.00 1.41 11.34
C ASP A 61 5.60 1.17 10.77
N MET A 62 4.90 2.22 10.36
CA MET A 62 3.56 2.09 9.77
C MET A 62 3.57 1.30 8.45
N LEU A 63 4.54 1.54 7.56
CA LEU A 63 4.65 0.78 6.32
C LEU A 63 4.98 -0.70 6.58
N LYS A 64 5.84 -0.97 7.57
CA LYS A 64 6.14 -2.34 7.99
C LYS A 64 4.90 -3.05 8.54
N ASP A 65 4.14 -2.39 9.41
CA ASP A 65 2.89 -2.89 9.97
C ASP A 65 1.87 -3.19 8.86
N LEU A 66 1.69 -2.24 7.92
CA LEU A 66 0.80 -2.43 6.76
C LEU A 66 1.22 -3.61 5.89
N THR A 67 2.52 -3.77 5.61
CA THR A 67 3.01 -4.90 4.81
C THR A 67 2.69 -6.23 5.48
N VAL A 68 3.03 -6.37 6.77
CA VAL A 68 2.76 -7.60 7.54
C VAL A 68 1.25 -7.89 7.65
N TRP A 69 0.44 -6.85 7.90
CA TRP A 69 -1.02 -6.95 7.91
C TRP A 69 -1.51 -7.47 6.57
N ALA A 70 -1.08 -6.88 5.47
CA ALA A 70 -1.63 -7.24 4.19
C ALA A 70 -1.17 -8.62 3.70
N GLU A 71 0.09 -9.00 3.91
CA GLU A 71 0.57 -10.37 3.65
C GLU A 71 -0.31 -11.41 4.36
N THR A 72 -0.73 -11.13 5.59
CA THR A 72 -1.64 -11.97 6.37
C THR A 72 -3.06 -12.08 5.76
N HIS A 73 -3.49 -11.09 4.98
CA HIS A 73 -4.83 -10.98 4.40
C HIS A 73 -4.89 -11.23 2.88
N ASN A 74 -3.74 -11.35 2.20
CA ASN A 74 -3.63 -11.37 0.75
C ASN A 74 -4.54 -12.43 0.10
N VAL A 75 -4.47 -13.66 0.63
CA VAL A 75 -5.08 -14.84 0.01
C VAL A 75 -6.59 -14.89 0.25
N ASP A 76 -7.04 -14.65 1.48
CA ASP A 76 -8.41 -14.93 1.88
C ASP A 76 -9.31 -13.69 1.96
N THR A 77 -8.74 -12.51 2.19
CA THR A 77 -9.51 -11.30 2.47
C THR A 77 -9.37 -10.29 1.35
N LEU A 78 -8.14 -9.92 0.99
CA LEU A 78 -7.90 -8.89 -0.01
C LEU A 78 -8.20 -9.39 -1.42
N ALA A 79 -7.83 -10.64 -1.76
CA ALA A 79 -8.20 -11.23 -3.04
C ALA A 79 -9.73 -11.31 -3.20
N LEU A 80 -10.45 -11.89 -2.23
CA LEU A 80 -11.92 -12.00 -2.28
C LEU A 80 -12.59 -10.62 -2.35
N SER A 81 -12.09 -9.66 -1.55
CA SER A 81 -12.60 -8.28 -1.59
C SER A 81 -12.39 -7.65 -2.97
N SER A 82 -11.21 -7.79 -3.58
CA SER A 82 -10.97 -7.27 -4.93
C SER A 82 -11.90 -7.87 -5.96
N TRP A 83 -12.12 -9.20 -5.93
CA TRP A 83 -13.08 -9.83 -6.82
C TRP A 83 -14.50 -9.28 -6.66
N ALA A 84 -14.95 -9.09 -5.41
CA ALA A 84 -16.30 -8.62 -5.12
C ALA A 84 -16.50 -7.13 -5.43
N PHE A 85 -15.58 -6.26 -4.99
CA PHE A 85 -15.69 -4.81 -5.19
C PHE A 85 -15.54 -4.40 -6.66
N LEU A 86 -14.61 -5.03 -7.39
CA LEU A 86 -14.40 -4.73 -8.81
C LEU A 86 -15.31 -5.55 -9.73
N ASP A 87 -16.18 -6.42 -9.19
CA ASP A 87 -17.05 -7.30 -9.98
C ASP A 87 -16.29 -8.13 -11.04
N LEU A 88 -15.11 -8.64 -10.65
CA LEU A 88 -14.17 -9.31 -11.56
C LEU A 88 -14.71 -10.64 -12.12
N LYS A 89 -15.78 -11.17 -11.53
CA LYS A 89 -16.45 -12.39 -12.03
C LYS A 89 -17.08 -12.16 -13.41
N ASP A 90 -17.61 -10.95 -13.62
CA ASP A 90 -18.32 -10.55 -14.83
C ASP A 90 -17.39 -9.74 -15.76
N ASP A 91 -16.54 -8.87 -15.20
CA ASP A 91 -15.56 -8.08 -15.96
C ASP A 91 -14.17 -8.10 -15.33
N ILE A 92 -13.35 -9.06 -15.75
CA ILE A 92 -11.94 -9.15 -15.32
C ILE A 92 -11.08 -7.98 -15.83
N GLY A 93 -11.52 -7.29 -16.89
CA GLY A 93 -10.83 -6.13 -17.46
C GLY A 93 -10.79 -4.95 -16.48
N ARG A 94 -11.70 -4.89 -15.51
CA ARG A 94 -11.67 -3.86 -14.46
C ARG A 94 -10.37 -3.89 -13.64
N ALA A 95 -9.72 -5.04 -13.51
CA ALA A 95 -8.42 -5.13 -12.81
C ALA A 95 -7.27 -4.39 -13.52
N GLN A 96 -7.44 -4.03 -14.80
CA GLN A 96 -6.46 -3.28 -15.60
C GLN A 96 -6.72 -1.77 -15.61
N THR A 97 -7.92 -1.35 -15.19
CA THR A 97 -8.36 0.05 -15.26
C THR A 97 -8.66 0.63 -13.88
N HIS A 98 -8.86 -0.23 -12.88
CA HIS A 98 -9.26 0.14 -11.53
C HIS A 98 -8.49 -0.66 -10.48
N PHE A 99 -8.36 -0.08 -9.28
CA PHE A 99 -7.79 -0.71 -8.11
C PHE A 99 -8.74 -0.58 -6.91
N LEU A 100 -8.57 -1.46 -5.91
CA LEU A 100 -9.28 -1.36 -4.64
C LEU A 100 -8.45 -0.53 -3.66
N ALA A 101 -8.99 0.60 -3.19
CA ALA A 101 -8.39 1.39 -2.13
C ALA A 101 -9.11 1.11 -0.80
N ILE A 102 -8.33 0.87 0.25
CA ILE A 102 -8.81 0.55 1.60
C ILE A 102 -8.17 1.51 2.58
N THR A 103 -9.00 2.20 3.36
CA THR A 103 -8.54 3.03 4.48
C THR A 103 -8.71 2.27 5.79
N LEU A 104 -7.71 2.41 6.66
CA LEU A 104 -7.54 1.59 7.87
C LEU A 104 -7.23 2.46 9.08
N TYR A 105 -7.79 2.12 10.23
CA TYR A 105 -7.34 2.65 11.52
C TYR A 105 -6.51 1.61 12.25
N ARG A 106 -5.39 2.04 12.84
CA ARG A 106 -4.58 1.17 13.69
C ARG A 106 -5.33 0.85 14.99
N THR A 107 -5.46 -0.43 15.34
CA THR A 107 -6.03 -0.88 16.62
C THR A 107 -4.93 -1.02 17.69
N SER A 108 -5.30 -1.40 18.91
CA SER A 108 -4.34 -1.77 19.96
C SER A 108 -3.75 -3.19 19.79
N SER A 109 -4.26 -3.98 18.84
CA SER A 109 -3.83 -5.37 18.63
C SER A 109 -2.42 -5.45 18.07
N SER A 110 -1.61 -6.39 18.58
CA SER A 110 -0.33 -6.76 17.99
C SER A 110 -0.46 -7.86 16.93
N THR A 111 -1.61 -8.53 16.84
CA THR A 111 -1.85 -9.63 15.90
C THR A 111 -2.05 -9.07 14.50
N PRO A 112 -1.26 -9.48 13.49
CA PRO A 112 -1.39 -8.99 12.11
C PRO A 112 -2.81 -9.02 11.56
N ARG A 113 -3.59 -10.04 11.91
CA ARG A 113 -4.99 -10.17 11.48
C ARG A 113 -5.90 -9.04 11.95
N THR A 114 -5.78 -8.64 13.22
CA THR A 114 -6.65 -7.63 13.85
C THR A 114 -5.93 -6.31 14.11
N MET A 115 -4.76 -6.15 13.49
CA MET A 115 -3.87 -4.98 13.63
C MET A 115 -4.56 -3.68 13.18
N TYR A 116 -5.46 -3.79 12.22
CA TYR A 116 -6.18 -2.69 11.62
C TYR A 116 -7.68 -2.97 11.57
N SER A 117 -8.47 -1.93 11.81
CA SER A 117 -9.92 -1.94 11.59
C SER A 117 -10.27 -1.17 10.32
N LEU A 118 -11.33 -1.59 9.63
CA LEU A 118 -11.80 -0.94 8.41
C LEU A 118 -12.31 0.47 8.70
N ALA A 119 -11.77 1.47 8.00
CA ALA A 119 -12.34 2.82 7.96
C ALA A 119 -13.25 3.01 6.73
N GLY A 120 -12.85 2.47 5.58
CA GLY A 120 -13.60 2.52 4.34
C GLY A 120 -12.93 1.76 3.21
N ALA A 121 -13.67 1.51 2.13
CA ALA A 121 -13.13 0.94 0.90
C ALA A 121 -13.87 1.48 -0.33
N GLU A 122 -13.11 1.69 -1.41
CA GLU A 122 -13.63 2.24 -2.67
C GLU A 122 -12.82 1.71 -3.87
N VAL A 123 -13.50 1.50 -4.99
CA VAL A 123 -12.84 1.20 -6.27
C VAL A 123 -12.50 2.51 -6.97
N LEU A 124 -11.22 2.72 -7.24
CA LEU A 124 -10.73 3.94 -7.88
C LEU A 124 -10.13 3.60 -9.26
N PRO A 125 -10.25 4.49 -10.26
CA PRO A 125 -9.60 4.28 -11.56
C PRO A 125 -8.10 4.55 -11.47
N PHE A 126 -7.32 3.92 -12.35
CA PHE A 126 -5.87 4.08 -12.42
C PHE A 126 -5.43 5.51 -12.69
N SER A 127 -6.26 6.35 -13.31
CA SER A 127 -5.95 7.78 -13.45
C SER A 127 -5.70 8.48 -12.12
N VAL A 128 -6.36 8.05 -11.02
CA VAL A 128 -6.10 8.59 -9.67
C VAL A 128 -4.74 8.15 -9.14
N LEU A 129 -4.32 6.94 -9.51
CA LEU A 129 -2.99 6.45 -9.20
C LEU A 129 -1.94 7.29 -9.95
N GLU A 130 -2.15 7.55 -11.24
CA GLU A 130 -1.25 8.37 -12.05
C GLU A 130 -1.13 9.79 -11.47
N GLU A 131 -2.26 10.47 -11.24
CA GLU A 131 -2.31 11.80 -10.59
C GLU A 131 -1.51 11.84 -9.27
N GLY A 132 -1.61 10.79 -8.45
CA GLY A 132 -0.93 10.70 -7.15
C GLY A 132 0.56 10.41 -7.22
N TYR A 133 1.10 10.08 -8.40
CA TYR A 133 2.50 9.73 -8.63
C TYR A 133 3.19 10.55 -9.72
N GLU A 134 2.49 11.47 -10.40
CA GLU A 134 3.09 12.40 -11.40
C GLU A 134 4.31 13.15 -10.83
N ASP A 135 4.25 13.54 -9.55
CA ASP A 135 5.33 14.26 -8.86
C ASP A 135 6.35 13.33 -8.16
N ALA A 136 6.04 12.04 -8.03
CA ALA A 136 6.84 11.10 -7.26
C ALA A 136 7.82 10.37 -8.18
N SER A 137 9.04 10.90 -8.30
CA SER A 137 10.16 10.16 -8.91
C SER A 137 10.49 8.93 -8.05
N LEU A 138 9.85 7.80 -8.33
CA LEU A 138 10.12 6.54 -7.62
C LEU A 138 11.34 5.86 -8.23
N VAL A 139 12.38 5.72 -7.42
CA VAL A 139 13.54 4.90 -7.75
C VAL A 139 13.11 3.44 -7.67
N ASP A 140 13.14 2.72 -8.80
CA ASP A 140 12.94 1.27 -8.82
C ASP A 140 14.07 0.61 -8.01
N PRO A 141 13.79 -0.05 -6.87
CA PRO A 141 14.83 -0.65 -6.03
C PRO A 141 15.51 -1.86 -6.68
N TYR A 142 14.95 -2.39 -7.77
CA TYR A 142 15.49 -3.55 -8.48
C TYR A 142 16.29 -3.18 -9.74
N GLN A 143 16.25 -1.92 -10.19
CA GLN A 143 17.12 -1.47 -11.27
C GLN A 143 18.53 -1.22 -10.72
N ASP A 144 19.53 -1.76 -11.42
CA ASP A 144 20.92 -1.45 -11.14
C ASP A 144 21.14 0.07 -11.30
N PRO A 145 21.57 0.79 -10.24
CA PRO A 145 21.89 2.21 -10.31
C PRO A 145 22.92 2.58 -11.39
N LEU A 146 23.66 1.60 -11.90
CA LEU A 146 24.68 1.77 -12.94
C LEU A 146 24.14 1.71 -14.37
N GLU A 147 22.96 1.13 -14.62
CA GLU A 147 22.44 0.98 -15.99
C GLU A 147 21.69 2.22 -16.50
N GLY A 148 21.70 3.33 -15.76
CA GLY A 148 20.96 4.54 -16.17
C GLY A 148 19.46 4.28 -16.31
N GLY A 149 18.95 3.36 -15.48
CA GLY A 149 17.58 2.86 -15.53
C GLY A 149 16.56 3.99 -15.56
N ARG A 150 15.68 3.94 -16.56
CA ARG A 150 14.49 4.78 -16.63
C ARG A 150 13.62 4.39 -15.43
N LEU A 151 13.25 5.37 -14.61
CA LEU A 151 12.31 5.16 -13.49
C LEU A 151 11.06 4.50 -14.06
N SER A 152 10.87 3.21 -13.79
CA SER A 152 9.65 2.51 -14.18
C SER A 152 8.52 3.06 -13.32
N GLY A 153 7.47 3.56 -13.97
CA GLY A 153 6.27 4.01 -13.25
C GLY A 153 5.66 2.85 -12.46
N MET A 154 4.93 3.15 -11.37
CA MET A 154 4.24 2.11 -10.59
C MET A 154 3.37 1.18 -11.44
N ILE A 155 2.75 1.73 -12.50
CA ILE A 155 1.93 0.97 -13.44
C ILE A 155 2.78 -0.04 -14.21
N GLU A 156 3.98 0.33 -14.64
CA GLU A 156 4.88 -0.59 -15.36
C GLU A 156 5.34 -1.74 -14.44
N ILE A 157 5.65 -1.43 -13.18
CA ILE A 157 5.99 -2.44 -12.17
C ILE A 157 4.80 -3.38 -11.95
N PHE A 158 3.58 -2.84 -11.87
CA PHE A 158 2.35 -3.61 -11.75
C PHE A 158 2.12 -4.52 -12.96
N GLU A 159 2.28 -4.01 -14.19
CA GLU A 159 2.12 -4.77 -15.43
C GLU A 159 3.11 -5.93 -15.52
N ARG A 160 4.38 -5.69 -15.15
CA ARG A 160 5.40 -6.76 -15.10
C ARG A 160 5.01 -7.86 -14.10
N ASN A 161 4.51 -7.48 -12.91
CA ASN A 161 4.03 -8.45 -11.93
C ASN A 161 2.80 -9.22 -12.43
N ARG A 162 1.90 -8.55 -13.15
CA ARG A 162 0.72 -9.17 -13.79
C ARG A 162 1.14 -10.22 -14.80
N GLU A 163 2.06 -9.88 -15.71
CA GLU A 163 2.58 -10.81 -16.71
C GLU A 163 3.25 -12.04 -16.08
N GLU A 164 4.05 -11.83 -15.03
CA GLU A 164 4.70 -12.92 -14.30
C GLU A 164 3.66 -13.86 -13.65
N ARG A 165 2.62 -13.31 -13.03
CA ARG A 165 1.54 -14.11 -12.43
C ARG A 165 0.74 -14.88 -13.46
N ILE A 166 0.48 -14.30 -14.64
CA ILE A 166 -0.17 -14.99 -15.75
C ILE A 166 0.67 -16.19 -16.21
N LYS A 167 1.99 -16.04 -16.31
CA LYS A 167 2.90 -17.16 -16.61
C LYS A 167 2.82 -18.27 -15.55
N ASN A 168 2.52 -17.91 -14.31
CA ASN A 168 2.33 -18.83 -13.17
C ASN A 168 0.88 -19.32 -13.00
N GLY A 169 0.02 -19.19 -14.03
CA GLY A 169 -1.33 -19.75 -14.06
C GLY A 169 -2.43 -18.85 -13.46
N ALA A 170 -2.12 -17.61 -13.08
CA ALA A 170 -3.17 -16.66 -12.73
C ALA A 170 -3.94 -16.18 -13.98
N LEU A 171 -5.20 -15.79 -13.81
CA LEU A 171 -6.01 -15.11 -14.81
C LEU A 171 -5.56 -13.65 -15.05
N GLY A 172 -4.82 -13.08 -14.09
CA GLY A 172 -4.35 -11.71 -14.11
C GLY A 172 -3.85 -11.28 -12.74
N ALA A 173 -3.79 -9.96 -12.54
CA ALA A 173 -3.49 -9.36 -11.25
C ALA A 173 -4.39 -8.15 -11.03
N VAL A 174 -4.65 -7.83 -9.77
CA VAL A 174 -5.37 -6.64 -9.33
C VAL A 174 -4.53 -5.88 -8.32
N LEU A 175 -4.55 -4.56 -8.39
CA LEU A 175 -3.85 -3.71 -7.44
C LEU A 175 -4.76 -3.41 -6.24
N VAL A 176 -4.21 -3.51 -5.03
CA VAL A 176 -4.85 -3.06 -3.79
C VAL A 176 -3.98 -2.00 -3.12
N ALA A 177 -4.58 -0.87 -2.78
CA ALA A 177 -3.95 0.20 -2.03
C ALA A 177 -4.46 0.18 -0.59
N SER A 178 -3.56 0.04 0.38
CA SER A 178 -3.91 0.06 1.81
C SER A 178 -3.32 1.29 2.47
N ILE A 179 -4.17 2.10 3.08
CA ILE A 179 -3.85 3.44 3.58
C ILE A 179 -4.14 3.51 5.07
N GLU A 180 -3.12 3.81 5.86
CA GLU A 180 -3.34 4.05 7.29
C GLU A 180 -3.79 5.49 7.53
N LEU A 181 -4.91 5.66 8.24
CA LEU A 181 -5.45 6.93 8.68
C LEU A 181 -5.11 7.21 10.14
N LYS A 182 -5.02 8.50 10.48
CA LYS A 182 -5.02 8.95 11.88
C LYS A 182 -6.39 8.70 12.50
N GLU A 183 -6.42 8.42 13.80
CA GLU A 183 -7.68 8.32 14.55
C GLU A 183 -8.51 9.60 14.38
N GLY A 184 -9.80 9.43 14.07
CA GLY A 184 -10.73 10.53 13.81
C GLY A 184 -10.67 11.15 12.41
N ASP A 185 -9.80 10.66 11.52
CA ASP A 185 -9.74 11.11 10.13
C ASP A 185 -10.89 10.52 9.30
N THR A 186 -11.92 11.32 9.04
CA THR A 186 -13.13 10.91 8.32
C THR A 186 -13.09 11.25 6.83
N ARG A 187 -11.91 11.54 6.25
CA ARG A 187 -11.81 11.88 4.83
C ARG A 187 -12.29 10.73 3.92
N PRO A 188 -12.92 11.02 2.77
CA PRO A 188 -13.28 10.01 1.79
C PRO A 188 -12.04 9.22 1.31
N VAL A 189 -12.24 7.96 0.91
CA VAL A 189 -11.15 7.04 0.50
C VAL A 189 -10.30 7.64 -0.62
N ARG A 190 -10.91 8.23 -1.65
CA ARG A 190 -10.19 8.93 -2.74
C ARG A 190 -9.26 10.02 -2.22
N GLN A 191 -9.75 10.89 -1.33
CA GLN A 191 -8.97 11.99 -0.76
C GLN A 191 -7.86 11.47 0.16
N ALA A 192 -8.17 10.47 0.99
CA ALA A 192 -7.18 9.80 1.82
C ALA A 192 -6.05 9.21 0.98
N PHE A 193 -6.37 8.59 -0.16
CA PHE A 193 -5.39 8.00 -1.06
C PHE A 193 -4.42 9.06 -1.62
N THR A 194 -4.93 10.19 -2.11
CA THR A 194 -4.11 11.23 -2.74
C THR A 194 -3.27 12.03 -1.74
N GLU A 195 -3.80 12.31 -0.56
CA GLU A 195 -3.16 13.22 0.41
C GLU A 195 -2.29 12.53 1.48
N THR A 196 -2.37 11.20 1.58
CA THR A 196 -1.68 10.42 2.62
C THR A 196 -0.42 9.75 2.06
N ASN A 197 0.70 9.93 2.75
CA ASN A 197 2.00 9.37 2.40
C ASN A 197 2.24 7.95 2.92
N VAL A 198 1.36 7.45 3.79
CA VAL A 198 1.47 6.13 4.41
C VAL A 198 0.51 5.19 3.72
N ARG A 199 0.95 4.65 2.59
CA ARG A 199 0.21 3.67 1.81
C ARG A 199 1.14 2.59 1.29
N ILE A 200 0.63 1.37 1.19
CA ILE A 200 1.26 0.30 0.43
C ILE A 200 0.40 -0.03 -0.78
N LEU A 201 1.06 -0.40 -1.88
CA LEU A 201 0.43 -0.85 -3.11
C LEU A 201 0.82 -2.31 -3.32
N GLN A 202 -0.17 -3.17 -3.49
CA GLN A 202 0.04 -4.61 -3.51
C GLN A 202 -0.64 -5.26 -4.71
N PRO A 203 0.13 -5.85 -5.63
CA PRO A 203 -0.43 -6.65 -6.70
C PRO A 203 -0.82 -8.03 -6.18
N LEU A 204 -2.09 -8.37 -6.32
CA LEU A 204 -2.64 -9.67 -5.95
C LEU A 204 -2.95 -10.48 -7.22
N GLY A 205 -2.62 -11.76 -7.21
CA GLY A 205 -2.97 -12.67 -8.31
C GLY A 205 -4.46 -12.99 -8.33
N LEU A 206 -5.04 -12.98 -9.52
CA LEU A 206 -6.42 -13.39 -9.75
C LEU A 206 -6.44 -14.86 -10.18
N PHE A 207 -6.85 -15.75 -9.29
CA PHE A 207 -6.87 -17.19 -9.57
C PHE A 207 -8.28 -17.72 -9.83
N LYS A 208 -8.38 -18.82 -10.58
CA LYS A 208 -9.65 -19.38 -11.06
C LYS A 208 -10.53 -19.89 -9.92
N GLU A 209 -9.91 -20.42 -8.86
CA GLU A 209 -10.55 -20.99 -7.68
C GLU A 209 -11.41 -19.95 -6.95
N TYR A 210 -10.95 -18.69 -6.89
CA TYR A 210 -11.73 -17.59 -6.33
C TYR A 210 -12.95 -17.27 -7.19
N ARG A 211 -12.77 -17.22 -8.52
CA ARG A 211 -13.86 -16.96 -9.46
C ARG A 211 -14.97 -18.01 -9.30
N GLU A 212 -14.60 -19.29 -9.30
CA GLU A 212 -15.56 -20.39 -9.17
C GLU A 212 -16.29 -20.39 -7.83
N SER A 213 -15.59 -20.02 -6.76
CA SER A 213 -16.20 -19.88 -5.43
C SER A 213 -17.21 -18.73 -5.38
N LEU A 214 -16.88 -17.59 -5.99
CA LEU A 214 -17.73 -16.40 -5.99
C LEU A 214 -18.92 -16.50 -6.95
N LEU A 215 -18.84 -17.29 -8.02
CA LEU A 215 -19.98 -17.57 -8.90
C LEU A 215 -21.15 -18.26 -8.17
N ARG A 216 -20.90 -18.88 -7.02
CA ARG A 216 -21.93 -19.52 -6.18
C ARG A 216 -22.60 -18.55 -5.21
N ILE A 217 -22.04 -17.34 -5.07
CA ILE A 217 -22.55 -16.31 -4.17
C ILE A 217 -23.43 -15.35 -5.01
N PRO A 218 -24.62 -14.97 -4.54
CA PRO A 218 -25.42 -13.96 -5.22
C PRO A 218 -24.64 -12.63 -5.31
N PRO A 219 -24.95 -11.76 -6.29
CA PRO A 219 -24.34 -10.44 -6.37
C PRO A 219 -24.46 -9.69 -5.04
N LEU A 220 -23.34 -9.18 -4.54
CA LEU A 220 -23.28 -8.47 -3.26
C LEU A 220 -23.32 -6.97 -3.52
N THR A 221 -24.07 -6.25 -2.69
CA THR A 221 -24.01 -4.77 -2.70
C THR A 221 -22.68 -4.29 -2.11
N LYS A 222 -22.36 -3.01 -2.31
CA LYS A 222 -21.17 -2.39 -1.71
C LYS A 222 -21.17 -2.52 -0.18
N GLU A 223 -22.32 -2.34 0.45
CA GLU A 223 -22.49 -2.41 1.91
C GLU A 223 -22.24 -3.84 2.42
N MET A 224 -22.70 -4.84 1.67
CA MET A 224 -22.43 -6.24 1.96
C MET A 224 -20.94 -6.56 1.84
N CYS A 225 -20.26 -6.09 0.79
CA CYS A 225 -18.82 -6.25 0.63
C CYS A 225 -18.03 -5.57 1.75
N LEU A 226 -18.43 -4.36 2.17
CA LEU A 226 -17.85 -3.65 3.31
C LEU A 226 -18.02 -4.43 4.62
N LEU A 227 -19.20 -5.02 4.85
CA LEU A 227 -19.45 -5.85 6.03
C LEU A 227 -18.59 -7.12 6.04
N CYS A 228 -18.46 -7.81 4.90
CA CYS A 228 -17.58 -8.98 4.78
C CYS A 228 -16.12 -8.61 5.05
N LEU A 229 -15.63 -7.52 4.46
CA LEU A 229 -14.27 -7.03 4.68
C LEU A 229 -14.06 -6.66 6.15
N LYS A 230 -14.99 -5.92 6.76
CA LYS A 230 -14.94 -5.57 8.18
C LYS A 230 -14.82 -6.81 9.07
N ASN A 231 -15.71 -7.80 8.87
CA ASN A 231 -15.69 -9.04 9.65
C ASN A 231 -14.36 -9.79 9.52
N ALA A 232 -13.75 -9.79 8.34
CA ALA A 232 -12.45 -10.40 8.12
C ALA A 232 -11.31 -9.70 8.87
N LEU A 233 -11.30 -8.36 8.85
CA LEU A 233 -10.31 -7.54 9.58
C LEU A 233 -10.52 -7.58 11.10
N ASP A 234 -11.73 -7.87 11.56
CA ASP A 234 -12.04 -8.14 12.97
C ASP A 234 -11.62 -9.56 13.43
N GLY A 235 -10.85 -10.29 12.60
CA GLY A 235 -10.35 -11.64 12.91
C GLY A 235 -11.26 -12.78 12.46
N GLY A 236 -12.29 -12.46 11.68
CA GLY A 236 -13.20 -13.43 11.10
C GLY A 236 -12.79 -13.93 9.72
N ALA A 237 -13.65 -14.77 9.15
CA ALA A 237 -13.70 -15.07 7.73
C ALA A 237 -14.38 -13.91 6.97
N TRP A 238 -14.09 -13.81 5.67
CA TRP A 238 -14.80 -12.91 4.77
C TRP A 238 -16.23 -13.42 4.57
N SER A 239 -17.18 -12.91 5.36
CA SER A 239 -18.59 -13.31 5.30
C SER A 239 -19.53 -12.27 5.89
N LEU A 240 -20.81 -12.33 5.50
CA LEU A 240 -21.88 -11.43 5.98
C LEU A 240 -22.15 -11.56 7.48
N THR A 241 -21.86 -12.72 8.06
CA THR A 241 -21.92 -12.97 9.50
C THR A 241 -20.51 -13.13 10.04
N PHE A 242 -20.23 -12.61 11.23
CA PHE A 242 -18.92 -12.81 11.84
C PHE A 242 -18.73 -14.28 12.18
N ARG A 243 -17.65 -14.88 11.66
CA ARG A 243 -17.23 -16.25 11.95
C ARG A 243 -15.74 -16.22 12.22
N PRO A 244 -15.26 -16.50 13.43
CA PRO A 244 -13.83 -16.49 13.73
C PRO A 244 -13.05 -17.32 12.71
N LEU A 245 -11.97 -16.76 12.15
CA LEU A 245 -11.13 -17.53 11.25
C LEU A 245 -10.46 -18.64 12.06
N ARG A 246 -10.63 -19.88 11.61
CA ARG A 246 -9.90 -21.01 12.19
C ARG A 246 -8.51 -21.03 11.56
N PRO A 247 -7.42 -21.12 12.35
CA PRO A 247 -6.10 -21.37 11.79
C PRO A 247 -6.16 -22.67 10.97
N MET A 248 -5.68 -22.60 9.73
CA MET A 248 -5.50 -23.78 8.88
C MET A 248 -4.40 -24.67 9.43
#